data_AF-A0A4Y2LZ02-F1
#
_entry.id   AF-A0A4Y2LZ02-F1
#
_cell.length_a   1.000
_cell.length_b   1.000
_cell.length_c   1.000
_cell.angle_alpha   90.00
_cell.angle_beta   90.00
_cell.angle_gamma   90.00
#
_symmetry.space_group_name_H-M   'P 1'
#
loop_
_entity.id
_entity.type
_entity.pdbx_description
1 polymer ?
#
loop_
_entity_poly.entity_id
_entity_poly.type
_entity_poly.pdbx_seq_one_letter_code
_entity_poly.pdbx_strand_id
1 'polypeptide(L)'
;MSSQGPKEELLGFLPQSGQPRGDDIANAVQKCLEDNGIDINKIVSIATDGARSMTGIHRGVTSILQKKINHENLTFHCIIHQDALCAQTFPAEIVEVMELIIKIINSILAKALYHLQFKDFLEEIDSKVF
;
A
#
# COMPACT_ATOMS: atom_id res chain seq x y z
N MET A 1 -16.86 -13.14 -23.25
CA MET A 1 -16.72 -12.68 -21.85
C MET A 1 -15.70 -11.56 -21.89
N SER A 2 -16.07 -10.32 -21.54
CA SER A 2 -15.17 -9.18 -21.70
C SER A 2 -13.98 -9.30 -20.75
N SER A 3 -12.78 -9.22 -21.29
CA SER A 3 -11.47 -9.38 -20.66
C SER A 3 -11.05 -8.15 -19.84
N GLN A 4 -11.99 -7.41 -19.25
CA GLN A 4 -11.65 -6.25 -18.45
C GLN A 4 -11.46 -6.68 -17.00
N GLY A 5 -10.21 -6.60 -16.53
CA GLY A 5 -9.84 -6.78 -15.13
C GLY A 5 -10.47 -5.74 -14.21
N PRO A 6 -10.12 -5.74 -12.92
CA PRO A 6 -10.65 -4.76 -11.96
C PRO A 6 -10.34 -3.35 -12.44
N LYS A 7 -11.35 -2.47 -12.38
CA LYS A 7 -11.19 -1.04 -12.65
C LYS A 7 -10.84 -0.33 -11.35
N GLU A 8 -9.75 0.42 -11.35
CA GLU A 8 -9.34 1.23 -10.22
C GLU A 8 -9.73 2.70 -10.48
N GLU A 9 -10.38 3.33 -9.51
CA GLU A 9 -10.79 4.72 -9.57
C GLU A 9 -10.54 5.40 -8.23
N LEU A 10 -10.10 6.65 -8.27
CA LEU A 10 -9.97 7.48 -7.08
C LEU A 10 -11.32 8.11 -6.75
N LEU A 11 -11.85 7.79 -5.57
CA LEU A 11 -13.14 8.33 -5.12
C LEU A 11 -13.05 9.77 -4.60
N GLY A 12 -11.95 10.15 -3.93
CA GLY A 12 -11.80 11.50 -3.42
C GLY A 12 -10.52 11.74 -2.61
N PHE A 13 -10.14 13.02 -2.52
CA PHE A 13 -9.12 13.51 -1.59
C PHE A 13 -9.82 14.26 -0.45
N LEU A 14 -9.72 13.73 0.76
CA LEU A 14 -10.41 14.26 1.94
C LEU A 14 -9.40 14.98 2.84
N PRO A 15 -9.29 16.33 2.75
CA PRO A 15 -8.36 17.06 3.60
C PRO A 15 -8.75 16.92 5.07
N GLN A 16 -7.76 16.65 5.92
CA GLN A 16 -7.92 16.55 7.37
C GLN A 16 -7.09 17.64 8.04
N SER A 17 -7.63 18.26 9.09
CA SER A 17 -6.91 19.24 9.90
C SER A 17 -6.24 18.58 11.11
N GLY A 18 -5.04 19.04 11.46
CA GLY A 18 -4.32 18.56 12.64
C GLY A 18 -3.94 17.08 12.56
N GLN A 19 -4.07 16.37 13.69
CA GLN A 19 -3.80 14.94 13.80
C GLN A 19 -5.13 14.17 13.90
N PRO A 20 -5.71 13.75 12.76
CA PRO A 20 -7.05 13.15 12.74
C PRO A 20 -7.05 11.81 13.47
N ARG A 21 -8.06 11.61 14.32
CA ARG A 21 -8.30 10.33 14.99
C ARG A 21 -8.98 9.37 14.01
N GLY A 22 -8.95 8.08 14.32
CA GLY A 22 -9.57 7.08 13.46
C GLY A 22 -11.08 7.29 13.29
N ASP A 23 -11.77 7.87 14.27
CA ASP A 23 -13.17 8.30 14.15
C ASP A 23 -13.37 9.47 13.18
N ASP A 24 -12.47 10.46 13.19
CA ASP A 24 -12.53 11.59 12.23
C ASP A 24 -12.37 11.08 10.80
N ILE A 25 -11.41 10.18 10.57
CA ILE A 25 -11.15 9.56 9.26
C ILE A 25 -12.34 8.69 8.84
N ALA A 26 -12.88 7.85 9.74
CA ALA A 26 -14.01 6.98 9.41
C ALA A 26 -15.26 7.77 9.02
N ASN A 27 -15.55 8.87 9.73
CA ASN A 27 -16.66 9.76 9.40
C ASN A 27 -16.46 10.45 8.04
N ALA A 28 -15.24 10.88 7.74
CA ALA A 28 -14.93 11.48 6.44
C ALA A 28 -15.07 10.47 5.29
N VAL A 29 -14.58 9.23 5.47
CA VAL A 29 -14.73 8.15 4.48
C VAL A 29 -16.20 7.82 4.27
N GLN A 30 -16.99 7.68 5.34
CA GLN A 30 -18.42 7.42 5.22
C GLN A 30 -19.14 8.53 4.46
N LYS A 31 -18.89 9.79 4.81
CA LYS A 31 -19.47 10.92 4.10
C LYS A 31 -19.10 10.90 2.62
N CYS A 32 -17.85 10.58 2.29
CA CYS A 32 -17.40 10.46 0.90
C CYS A 32 -18.14 9.35 0.13
N LEU A 33 -18.42 8.21 0.77
CA LEU A 33 -19.25 7.16 0.16
C LEU A 33 -20.68 7.64 -0.07
N GLU A 34 -21.29 8.29 0.91
CA GLU A 34 -22.65 8.85 0.83
C GLU A 34 -22.77 9.92 -0.26
N ASP A 35 -21.83 10.86 -0.33
CA ASP A 35 -21.77 11.93 -1.33
C ASP A 35 -21.63 11.38 -2.77
N ASN A 36 -21.04 10.18 -2.92
CA ASN A 36 -20.91 9.48 -4.20
C ASN A 36 -22.00 8.41 -4.44
N GLY A 37 -23.01 8.30 -3.56
CA GLY A 37 -24.09 7.32 -3.69
C GLY A 37 -23.64 5.86 -3.58
N ILE A 38 -22.51 5.61 -2.91
CA ILE A 38 -21.98 4.27 -2.68
C ILE A 38 -22.55 3.74 -1.36
N ASP A 39 -23.36 2.70 -1.44
CA ASP A 39 -23.81 1.96 -0.27
C ASP A 39 -22.62 1.26 0.40
N ILE A 40 -22.42 1.53 1.69
CA ILE A 40 -21.35 0.93 2.50
C ILE A 40 -21.43 -0.60 2.52
N ASN A 41 -22.62 -1.18 2.35
CA ASN A 41 -22.82 -2.63 2.27
C ASN A 41 -22.35 -3.25 0.94
N LYS A 42 -21.83 -2.44 0.00
CA LYS A 42 -21.13 -2.95 -1.20
C LYS A 42 -19.64 -3.13 -0.97
N ILE A 43 -19.11 -2.71 0.18
CA ILE A 43 -17.68 -2.82 0.49
C ILE A 43 -17.36 -4.24 0.93
N VAL A 44 -16.68 -4.98 0.05
CA VAL A 44 -16.24 -6.36 0.32
C VAL A 44 -14.93 -6.43 1.10
N SER A 45 -14.10 -5.39 1.01
CA SER A 45 -12.79 -5.35 1.65
C SER A 45 -12.30 -3.94 1.96
N ILE A 46 -11.46 -3.81 2.99
CA ILE A 46 -10.82 -2.56 3.38
C ILE A 46 -9.31 -2.79 3.49
N ALA A 47 -8.52 -2.03 2.74
CA ALA A 47 -7.06 -2.04 2.84
C ALA A 47 -6.57 -0.75 3.51
N THR A 48 -5.66 -0.85 4.48
CA THR A 48 -5.12 0.31 5.22
C THR A 48 -3.62 0.18 5.45
N ASP A 49 -2.94 1.28 5.75
CA ASP A 49 -1.50 1.28 6.10
C ASP A 49 -1.17 0.55 7.41
N GLY A 50 -2.17 0.08 8.16
CA GLY A 50 -1.99 -0.62 9.41
C GLY A 50 -1.79 0.27 10.63
N ALA A 51 -1.77 1.60 10.47
CA ALA A 51 -1.59 2.51 11.59
C ALA A 51 -2.69 2.32 12.65
N ARG A 52 -2.39 2.63 13.92
CA ARG A 52 -3.34 2.44 15.03
C ARG A 52 -4.65 3.21 14.84
N SER A 53 -4.62 4.36 14.18
CA SER A 53 -5.81 5.12 13.78
C SER A 53 -6.67 4.40 12.74
N MET A 54 -6.09 3.53 11.92
CA MET A 54 -6.80 2.75 10.92
C MET A 54 -7.31 1.42 11.47
N THR A 55 -6.50 0.74 12.31
CA THR A 55 -6.73 -0.66 12.71
C THR A 55 -7.09 -0.86 14.19
N GLY A 56 -7.12 0.20 14.99
CA GLY A 56 -7.46 0.12 16.41
C GLY A 56 -8.84 -0.50 16.66
N ILE A 57 -8.94 -1.39 17.66
CA ILE A 57 -10.14 -2.21 17.92
C ILE A 57 -11.40 -1.37 18.21
N HIS A 58 -11.24 -0.23 18.89
CA HIS A 58 -12.38 0.59 19.33
C HIS A 58 -12.61 1.83 18.46
N ARG A 59 -11.53 2.47 18.01
CA ARG A 59 -11.54 3.76 17.30
C ARG A 59 -10.80 3.72 15.97
N GLY A 60 -10.44 2.53 15.49
CA GLY A 60 -9.81 2.36 14.19
C GLY A 60 -10.84 2.47 13.07
N VAL A 61 -10.46 3.09 11.95
CA VAL A 61 -11.32 3.20 10.76
C VAL A 61 -11.94 1.86 10.35
N THR A 62 -11.14 0.79 10.28
CA THR A 62 -11.66 -0.55 9.95
C THR A 62 -12.73 -0.95 10.95
N SER A 63 -12.42 -0.94 12.26
CA SER A 63 -13.38 -1.33 13.30
C SER A 63 -14.70 -0.56 13.27
N ILE A 64 -14.66 0.73 12.88
CA ILE A 64 -15.85 1.59 12.82
C ILE A 64 -16.68 1.26 11.57
N LEU A 65 -16.05 1.12 10.41
CA LEU A 65 -16.74 0.78 9.16
C LEU A 65 -17.33 -0.63 9.23
N GLN A 66 -16.60 -1.59 9.81
CA GLN A 66 -17.07 -2.98 9.98
C GLN A 66 -18.35 -3.08 10.80
N LYS A 67 -18.52 -2.23 11.82
CA LYS A 67 -19.77 -2.19 12.62
C LYS A 67 -21.00 -1.70 11.82
N LYS A 68 -20.78 -1.04 10.68
CA LYS A 68 -21.82 -0.48 9.81
C LYS A 68 -22.11 -1.34 8.58
N ILE A 69 -21.18 -2.24 8.24
CA ILE A 69 -21.34 -3.20 7.15
C ILE A 69 -22.10 -4.42 7.69
N ASN A 70 -23.20 -4.79 7.04
CA ASN A 70 -24.09 -5.85 7.51
C ASN A 70 -23.64 -7.28 7.14
N HIS A 71 -22.40 -7.44 6.70
CA HIS A 71 -21.80 -8.71 6.31
C HIS A 71 -20.32 -8.74 6.69
N GLU A 72 -19.72 -9.93 6.67
CA GLU A 72 -18.27 -10.04 6.87
C GLU A 72 -17.52 -9.36 5.71
N ASN A 73 -16.53 -8.55 6.05
CA ASN A 73 -15.64 -7.90 5.09
C ASN A 73 -14.19 -8.27 5.40
N LEU A 74 -13.38 -8.34 4.35
CA LEU A 74 -11.95 -8.64 4.49
C LEU A 74 -11.18 -7.36 4.86
N THR A 75 -10.21 -7.46 5.75
CA THR A 75 -9.31 -6.35 6.09
C THR A 75 -7.88 -6.71 5.77
N PHE A 76 -7.21 -5.85 5.04
CA PHE A 76 -5.83 -6.03 4.62
C PHE A 76 -4.95 -4.88 5.13
N HIS A 77 -3.71 -5.22 5.44
CA HIS A 77 -2.65 -4.25 5.66
C HIS A 77 -1.96 -3.94 4.33
N CYS A 78 -1.44 -2.73 4.19
CA CYS A 78 -0.62 -2.34 3.06
C CYS A 78 0.62 -3.23 3.00
N ILE A 79 0.77 -3.99 1.91
CA ILE A 79 1.91 -4.89 1.71
C ILE A 79 3.23 -4.14 1.78
N ILE A 80 3.29 -2.92 1.24
CA ILE A 80 4.48 -2.06 1.28
C ILE A 80 4.87 -1.73 2.73
N HIS A 81 3.88 -1.47 3.59
CA HIS A 81 4.15 -1.20 5.01
C HIS A 81 4.63 -2.46 5.73
N GLN A 82 4.04 -3.62 5.44
CA GLN A 82 4.46 -4.91 6.00
C GLN A 82 5.88 -5.28 5.55
N ASP A 83 6.22 -5.07 4.29
CA ASP A 83 7.57 -5.32 3.76
C ASP A 83 8.61 -4.42 4.45
N ALA A 84 8.28 -3.13 4.65
CA ALA A 84 9.13 -2.20 5.37
C ALA A 84 9.33 -2.58 6.85
N LEU A 85 8.31 -3.16 7.50
CA LEU A 85 8.43 -3.71 8.85
C LEU A 85 9.24 -5.01 8.87
N CYS A 86 9.03 -5.89 7.89
CA CYS A 86 9.76 -7.14 7.76
C CYS A 86 11.26 -6.89 7.57
N ALA A 87 11.65 -5.91 6.75
CA ALA A 87 13.05 -5.54 6.57
C ALA A 87 13.75 -5.14 7.88
N GLN A 88 13.01 -4.60 8.86
CA GLN A 88 13.56 -4.22 10.17
C GLN A 88 13.83 -5.43 11.09
N THR A 89 13.33 -6.62 10.76
CA THR A 89 13.56 -7.84 11.54
C THR A 89 14.76 -8.64 11.05
N PHE A 90 15.39 -8.22 9.95
CA PHE A 90 16.54 -8.94 9.40
C PHE A 90 17.77 -8.86 10.31
N PRO A 91 18.56 -9.95 10.41
CA PRO A 91 19.86 -9.92 11.07
C PRO A 91 20.77 -8.85 10.49
N ALA A 92 21.67 -8.32 11.32
CA ALA A 92 22.60 -7.25 10.94
C ALA A 92 23.44 -7.63 9.70
N GLU A 93 23.83 -8.90 9.58
CA GLU A 93 24.61 -9.40 8.45
C GLU A 93 23.84 -9.27 7.12
N ILE A 94 22.53 -9.50 7.13
CA ILE A 94 21.69 -9.33 5.93
C ILE A 94 21.56 -7.84 5.61
N VAL A 95 21.37 -6.99 6.63
CA VAL A 95 21.26 -5.54 6.45
C VAL A 95 22.54 -4.98 5.83
N GLU A 96 23.72 -5.38 6.31
CA GLU A 96 25.02 -4.96 5.76
C GLU A 96 25.18 -5.35 4.28
N VAL A 97 24.81 -6.58 3.92
CA VAL A 97 24.83 -7.04 2.52
C VAL A 97 23.87 -6.21 1.66
N MET A 98 22.66 -5.95 2.14
CA MET A 98 21.68 -5.14 1.42
C MET A 98 22.15 -3.70 1.25
N GLU A 99 22.76 -3.08 2.27
CA GLU A 99 23.36 -1.75 2.16
C GLU A 99 24.50 -1.69 1.14
N LEU A 100 25.34 -2.73 1.07
CA LEU A 100 26.38 -2.84 0.07
C LEU A 100 25.79 -2.93 -1.35
N ILE A 101 24.76 -3.75 -1.54
CA ILE A 101 24.05 -3.87 -2.82
C ILE A 101 23.45 -2.52 -3.23
N ILE A 102 22.79 -1.82 -2.31
CA ILE A 102 22.22 -0.49 -2.57
C ILE A 102 23.32 0.50 -2.99
N LYS A 103 24.49 0.50 -2.33
CA LYS A 103 25.63 1.34 -2.70
C LYS A 103 26.15 1.03 -4.11
N ILE A 104 26.24 -0.24 -4.47
CA ILE A 104 26.66 -0.67 -5.81
C ILE A 104 25.65 -0.19 -6.86
N ILE A 105 24.36 -0.46 -6.65
CA ILE A 105 23.29 -0.03 -7.56
C ILE A 105 23.31 1.49 -7.73
N ASN A 106 23.36 2.25 -6.64
CA ASN A 106 23.39 3.71 -6.71
C ASN A 106 24.61 4.23 -7.47
N SER A 107 25.77 3.57 -7.35
CA SER A 107 26.98 3.93 -8.10
C SER A 107 26.84 3.69 -9.61
N ILE A 108 26.10 2.64 -10.02
CA ILE A 108 25.77 2.36 -11.42
C ILE A 108 24.77 3.41 -11.93
N LEU A 109 23.68 3.65 -11.19
CA LEU A 109 22.63 4.58 -11.59
C LEU A 109 23.11 6.04 -11.66
N ALA A 110 24.13 6.40 -10.88
CA ALA A 110 24.70 7.76 -10.88
C ALA A 110 25.38 8.15 -12.20
N LYS A 111 25.71 7.19 -13.09
CA LYS A 111 26.39 7.45 -14.36
C LYS A 111 25.53 6.94 -15.52
N ALA A 112 25.10 7.87 -16.38
CA ALA A 112 24.21 7.57 -17.50
C ALA A 112 24.68 6.41 -18.39
N LEU A 113 25.98 6.34 -18.70
CA LEU A 113 26.55 5.25 -19.50
C LEU A 113 26.41 3.89 -18.81
N TYR A 114 26.72 3.82 -17.51
CA TYR A 114 26.63 2.57 -16.74
C TYR A 114 25.18 2.14 -16.53
N HIS A 115 24.28 3.10 -16.34
CA HIS A 115 22.85 2.84 -16.30
C HIS A 115 22.35 2.17 -17.59
N LEU A 116 22.71 2.72 -18.75
CA LEU A 116 22.35 2.16 -20.06
C LEU A 116 22.92 0.75 -20.24
N GLN A 117 24.22 0.57 -20.00
CA GLN A 117 24.87 -0.73 -20.14
C GLN A 117 24.30 -1.78 -19.18
N PHE A 118 24.00 -1.40 -17.94
CA PHE A 118 23.39 -2.29 -16.96
C PHE A 118 21.98 -2.68 -17.37
N LYS A 119 21.20 -1.75 -17.93
CA LYS A 119 19.88 -2.05 -18.48
C LYS A 119 19.96 -3.06 -19.63
N ASP A 120 20.84 -2.85 -20.61
CA ASP A 120 21.02 -3.77 -21.74
C ASP A 120 21.43 -5.17 -21.25
N PHE A 121 22.31 -5.24 -20.25
CA PHE A 121 22.72 -6.48 -19.62
C PHE A 121 21.56 -7.23 -18.94
N LEU A 122 20.67 -6.51 -18.24
CA LEU A 122 19.49 -7.12 -17.63
C LEU A 122 18.51 -7.65 -18.68
N GLU A 123 18.29 -6.91 -19.78
CA GLU A 123 17.44 -7.37 -20.89
C GLU A 123 18.02 -8.63 -21.56
N GLU A 124 19.34 -8.74 -21.69
CA GLU A 124 20.01 -9.94 -22.19
C GLU A 124 19.84 -11.15 -21.25
N ILE A 125 19.83 -10.94 -19.94
CA ILE A 125 19.57 -12.03 -18.97
C ILE A 125 18.12 -12.48 -19.05
N ASP A 126 17.16 -11.55 -19.00
CA ASP A 126 15.73 -11.90 -19.01
C ASP A 126 15.32 -12.62 -20.29
N SER A 127 15.89 -12.23 -21.44
CA SER A 127 15.66 -12.91 -22.73
C SER A 127 16.29 -14.31 -22.83
N LYS A 128 17.19 -14.69 -21.93
CA LYS A 128 17.78 -16.04 -21.85
C LYS A 128 17.06 -16.98 -20.88
N VAL A 129 16.19 -16.43 -20.02
CA VAL A 129 15.48 -17.18 -18.97
C VAL A 129 14.08 -17.62 -19.42
N PHE A 130 13.62 -17.19 -20.60
CA PHE A 130 12.39 -17.66 -21.26
C PHE A 130 12.67 -18.31 -22.62
#